data_AF-A0A3C0R8F6-F1
#
_entry.id   AF-A0A3C0R8F6-F1
#
_cell.length_a   1.000
_cell.length_b   1.000
_cell.length_c   1.000
_cell.angle_alpha   90.00
_cell.angle_beta   90.00
_cell.angle_gamma   90.00
#
_symmetry.space_group_name_H-M   'P 1'
#
loop_
_entity.id
_entity.type
_entity.pdbx_description
1 polymer ?
#
loop_
_entity_poly.entity_id
_entity_poly.type
_entity_poly.pdbx_seq_one_letter_code
_entity_poly.pdbx_strand_id
1 'polypeptide(L)' 'DKNGGISDVKADNDPGYGTSEEAVRVVKKGPAWKPAVQNGRNVIYRHKQSITFVVSED' A
#
# COMPACT_ATOMS: atom_id res chain seq x y z
N ASP A 1 4.89 -8.90 -5.07
CA ASP A 1 5.69 -9.87 -5.82
C ASP A 1 4.77 -10.51 -6.86
N LYS A 2 5.18 -11.61 -7.50
CA LYS A 2 4.35 -12.28 -8.52
C LYS A 2 3.15 -13.07 -7.94
N ASN A 3 3.08 -13.21 -6.63
CA ASN A 3 2.06 -13.93 -5.87
C ASN A 3 1.15 -13.00 -5.03
N GLY A 4 1.43 -11.70 -5.04
CA GLY A 4 0.67 -10.68 -4.32
C GLY A 4 1.26 -10.26 -2.98
N GLY A 5 2.43 -10.79 -2.60
CA GLY A 5 3.16 -10.33 -1.42
C GLY A 5 3.64 -8.89 -1.58
N ILE A 6 3.52 -8.07 -0.55
CA ILE A 6 3.92 -6.66 -0.59
C ILE A 6 5.29 -6.53 0.09
N SER A 7 6.19 -5.75 -0.50
CA SER A 7 7.51 -5.45 0.06
C SER A 7 7.86 -3.99 -0.15
N ASP A 8 8.86 -3.50 0.59
CA ASP A 8 9.39 -2.13 0.48
C ASP A 8 8.31 -1.03 0.60
N VAL A 9 7.41 -1.21 1.57
CA VAL A 9 6.34 -0.26 1.88
C VAL A 9 6.93 0.96 2.59
N LYS A 10 6.79 2.13 1.97
CA LYS A 10 7.20 3.44 2.49
C LYS A 10 6.08 4.46 2.28
N ALA A 11 5.96 5.42 3.20
CA ALA A 11 5.15 6.60 2.99
C ALA A 11 5.95 7.61 2.14
N ASP A 12 5.33 8.12 1.07
CA ASP A 12 5.95 9.15 0.23
C ASP A 12 5.82 10.56 0.84
N ASN A 13 4.88 10.75 1.77
CA ASN A 13 4.67 11.98 2.52
C ASN A 13 4.20 11.69 3.95
N ASP A 14 4.22 12.72 4.80
CA ASP A 14 3.69 12.67 6.17
C ASP A 14 2.82 13.90 6.43
N PRO A 15 1.48 13.74 6.40
CA PRO A 15 0.53 14.79 6.81
C PRO A 15 0.51 15.07 8.32
N GLY A 16 1.19 14.28 9.14
CA GLY A 16 1.18 14.35 10.59
C GLY A 16 0.17 13.42 11.26
N TYR A 17 -0.04 13.59 12.56
CA TYR A 17 -1.00 12.84 13.39
C TYR A 17 -0.82 11.30 13.38
N GLY A 18 0.39 10.82 13.07
CA GLY A 18 0.67 9.38 12.97
C GLY A 18 0.10 8.70 11.72
N THR A 19 -0.41 9.49 10.76
CA THR A 19 -1.06 8.95 9.55
C THR A 19 -0.06 8.25 8.62
N SER A 20 1.21 8.65 8.63
CA SER A 20 2.26 8.02 7.81
C SER A 20 2.58 6.61 8.31
N GLU A 21 2.76 6.44 9.63
CA GLU A 21 3.02 5.15 10.28
C GLU A 21 1.83 4.22 10.12
N GLU A 22 0.62 4.77 10.29
CA GLU A 22 -0.62 4.03 10.13
C GLU A 22 -0.82 3.57 8.68
N ALA A 23 -0.55 4.43 7.69
CA ALA A 23 -0.58 4.07 6.27
C ALA A 23 0.35 2.90 5.96
N VAL A 24 1.59 2.93 6.47
CA VAL A 24 2.54 1.83 6.32
C VAL A 24 2.03 0.56 7.00
N ARG A 25 1.48 0.67 8.21
CA ARG A 25 0.97 -0.46 8.99
C ARG A 25 -0.20 -1.14 8.29
N VAL A 26 -1.19 -0.40 7.80
CA VAL A 26 -2.38 -0.97 7.16
C VAL A 26 -2.03 -1.64 5.83
N VAL A 27 -1.12 -1.06 5.04
CA VAL A 27 -0.66 -1.70 3.80
C VAL A 27 0.07 -3.01 4.09
N LYS A 28 0.95 -3.06 5.10
CA LYS A 28 1.67 -4.28 5.49
C LYS A 28 0.77 -5.37 6.07
N LYS A 29 -0.28 -5.00 6.82
CA LYS A 29 -1.24 -5.96 7.40
C LYS A 29 -2.41 -6.30 6.47
N GLY A 30 -2.49 -5.64 5.31
CA GLY A 30 -3.54 -5.85 4.33
C GLY A 30 -3.48 -7.23 3.68
N PRO A 31 -4.46 -7.54 2.81
CA PRO A 31 -4.47 -8.78 2.05
C PRO A 31 -3.31 -8.84 1.05
N ALA A 32 -3.10 -10.01 0.46
CA ALA A 32 -2.27 -10.12 -0.73
C ALA A 32 -2.85 -9.24 -1.86
N TRP A 33 -2.00 -8.47 -2.52
CA TRP A 33 -2.40 -7.60 -3.62
C TRP A 33 -2.50 -8.37 -4.93
N LYS A 34 -3.35 -7.93 -5.85
CA LYS A 34 -3.36 -8.49 -7.20
C LYS A 34 -2.06 -8.10 -7.92
N PRO A 35 -1.24 -9.06 -8.38
CA PRO A 35 -0.02 -8.74 -9.13
C PRO A 35 -0.34 -8.02 -10.43
N ALA A 36 0.59 -7.18 -10.89
CA ALA A 36 0.53 -6.62 -12.24
C ALA A 36 0.69 -7.74 -13.27
N VAL A 37 -0.04 -7.65 -14.39
CA VAL A 37 0.01 -8.62 -15.48
C VAL A 37 0.55 -7.92 -16.72
N GLN A 38 1.60 -8.49 -17.31
CA GLN A 38 2.17 -8.04 -18.58
C GLN A 38 2.29 -9.25 -19.51
N ASN A 39 1.67 -9.16 -20.70
CA ASN A 39 1.66 -10.25 -21.69
C ASN A 39 1.22 -11.60 -21.11
N GLY A 40 0.17 -11.59 -20.27
CA GLY A 40 -0.37 -12.79 -19.62
C GLY A 40 0.48 -13.36 -18.49
N ARG A 41 1.54 -12.67 -18.05
CA ARG A 41 2.42 -13.10 -16.96
C ARG A 41 2.40 -12.13 -15.80
N ASN A 42 2.37 -12.66 -14.58
CA ASN A 42 2.50 -11.85 -13.37
C ASN A 42 3.92 -11.28 -13.26
N VAL A 43 4.02 -9.96 -13.03
CA VAL A 43 5.28 -9.23 -12.91
C VAL A 43 5.35 -8.48 -11.58
N ILE A 44 6.58 -8.21 -11.14
CA ILE A 44 6.82 -7.32 -10.00
C ILE A 44 6.66 -5.88 -10.49
N TYR A 45 5.94 -5.07 -9.72
CA TYR A 45 5.66 -3.68 -10.06
C TYR A 45 5.75 -2.81 -8.81
N ARG A 46 6.22 -1.57 -8.98
CA ARG A 46 6.21 -0.56 -7.92
C ARG A 46 4.97 0.31 -8.07
N HIS A 47 4.05 0.18 -7.10
CA HIS A 47 2.79 0.92 -7.09
C HIS A 47 2.86 2.12 -6.16
N LYS A 48 2.20 3.23 -6.54
CA LYS A 48 1.94 4.37 -5.67
C LYS A 48 0.45 4.41 -5.34
N GLN A 49 0.11 4.29 -4.06
CA GLN A 49 -1.27 4.31 -3.58
C GLN A 49 -1.49 5.57 -2.72
N SER A 50 -2.48 6.37 -3.10
CA SER A 50 -2.97 7.46 -2.25
C SER A 50 -3.90 6.88 -1.18
N ILE A 51 -3.70 7.29 0.07
CA ILE A 51 -4.50 6.89 1.24
C ILE A 51 -5.03 8.17 1.87
N THR A 52 -6.33 8.20 2.17
CA THR A 52 -6.99 9.31 2.86
C THR A 52 -7.61 8.76 4.14
N PHE A 53 -7.21 9.30 5.28
CA PHE A 53 -7.86 9.03 6.55
C PHE A 53 -9.02 10.01 6.73
N VAL A 54 -10.20 9.47 7.01
CA VAL A 54 -11.38 10.26 7.38
C VAL A 54 -11.60 10.02 8.87
N VAL A 55 -11.48 11.08 9.66
CA VAL A 55 -11.74 11.05 11.10
C VAL A 55 -13.16 11.55 11.30
N SER A 56 -14.02 10.73 11.90
CA SER A 56 -15.34 11.15 12.35
C SER A 56 -15.23 11.84 13.70
N GLU A 57 -16.00 12.91 13.89
CA GLU A 57 -16.33 13.39 15.23
C GLU A 57 -17.40 12.45 15.80
N ASP A 58 -17.19 11.94 17.01
CA ASP A 58 -18.22 11.21 17.77
C ASP A 58 -19.26 12.20 18.34
#